data_AF-T1FXL8-F1
#
_entry.id   AF-T1FXL8-F1
#
_cell.length_a   1.000
_cell.length_b   1.000
_cell.length_c   1.000
_cell.angle_alpha   90.00
_cell.angle_beta   90.00
_cell.angle_gamma   90.00
#
_symmetry.space_group_name_H-M   'P 1'
#
loop_
_entity.id
_entity.type
_entity.pdbx_description
1 polymer ?
#
loop_
_entity_poly.entity_id
_entity_poly.type
_entity_poly.pdbx_seq_one_letter_code
_entity_poly.pdbx_strand_id
1 'polypeptide(L)'
;MQILTQKELESVSLHHVELVFQDQYYSRSDMLRMRNFLMNKILFYEEKIELMKMRAKVEELWCNIKIDDIWYNFRVTCGLITDKTRVSFRSSSAQVHIFIQMSSEMWLFDNYGQLYFEKAVDGYLSHLFKLWREKKCSHDVTITLFSRTFYDAKSVDEFPECMKEWIREDNRGRFYEDFYWVVVQNDRNEDWSKTIGSLKTIFSTYDNDVLHFHEDKQLSRASFNSTSSDGNVLEVINMALNVYEKFYMDRSFERTGKMSMIITPGVGVFDVNRELMNITKQRSIDIGSSCDLICLGERPLFAVPLFRINQDHIRYPHLLVEDDYNIPHWLNLSYYNSNIQIEC
;
A
#
# COMPACT_ATOMS: atom_id res chain seq x y z
N MET A 1 43.04 23.31 -2.00
CA MET A 1 42.58 22.42 -0.91
C MET A 1 42.51 23.28 0.35
N GLN A 2 41.37 23.96 0.58
CA GLN A 2 41.18 24.74 1.81
C GLN A 2 40.93 23.75 2.95
N ILE A 3 41.76 23.82 3.99
CA ILE A 3 41.61 23.01 5.20
C ILE A 3 40.44 23.62 5.96
N LEU A 4 39.24 23.06 5.81
CA LEU A 4 38.09 23.41 6.64
C LEU A 4 38.38 22.98 8.08
N THR A 5 38.09 23.84 9.04
CA THR A 5 38.13 23.46 10.45
C THR A 5 37.04 22.43 10.75
N GLN A 6 37.23 21.57 11.75
CA GLN A 6 36.28 20.52 12.11
C GLN A 6 34.86 21.08 12.41
N LYS A 7 34.79 22.33 12.89
CA LYS A 7 33.55 23.05 13.20
C LYS A 7 32.82 23.57 11.95
N GLU A 8 33.56 23.94 10.90
CA GLU A 8 33.00 24.30 9.58
C GLU A 8 32.58 23.07 8.79
N LEU A 9 33.22 21.92 9.04
CA LEU A 9 32.83 20.66 8.39
C LEU A 9 31.45 20.19 8.87
N GLU A 10 31.14 20.37 10.16
CA GLU A 10 29.84 20.00 10.71
C GLU A 10 28.70 20.88 10.19
N SER A 11 28.94 22.19 10.01
CA SER A 11 27.91 23.11 9.47
C SER A 11 27.60 22.88 7.99
N VAL A 12 28.56 22.34 7.23
CA VAL A 12 28.42 22.07 5.78
C VAL A 12 28.01 20.61 5.51
N SER A 13 28.07 19.74 6.53
CA SER A 13 27.75 18.32 6.37
C SER A 13 26.25 18.07 6.23
N LEU A 14 25.91 17.24 5.25
CA LEU A 14 24.54 16.78 5.08
C LEU A 14 24.18 15.78 6.18
N HIS A 15 22.90 15.71 6.55
CA HIS A 15 22.41 14.70 7.48
C HIS A 15 21.67 13.60 6.73
N HIS A 16 20.87 14.00 5.72
CA HIS A 16 20.14 13.08 4.86
C HIS A 16 20.23 13.50 3.39
N VAL A 17 20.41 12.51 2.52
CA VAL A 17 20.47 12.70 1.06
C VAL A 17 19.57 11.67 0.42
N GLU A 18 18.66 12.12 -0.44
CA GLU A 18 17.79 11.27 -1.24
C GLU A 18 18.26 11.23 -2.69
N LEU A 19 18.57 10.02 -3.14
CA LEU A 19 18.94 9.72 -4.52
C LEU A 19 17.81 8.97 -5.21
N VAL A 20 17.41 9.47 -6.37
CA VAL A 20 16.36 8.89 -7.21
C VAL A 20 16.99 8.26 -8.45
N PHE A 21 16.60 7.04 -8.79
CA PHE A 21 16.96 6.39 -10.05
C PHE A 21 15.72 6.03 -10.86
N GLN A 22 15.91 5.98 -12.17
CA GLN A 22 14.85 5.77 -13.17
C GLN A 22 15.31 4.79 -14.24
N ASP A 23 14.41 3.87 -14.61
CA ASP A 23 14.57 2.85 -15.65
C ASP A 23 15.86 2.00 -15.50
N GLN A 24 16.27 1.74 -14.25
CA GLN A 24 17.46 0.94 -13.93
C GLN A 24 17.25 0.05 -12.70
N TYR A 25 17.78 -1.17 -12.77
CA TYR A 25 17.92 -2.05 -11.62
C TYR A 25 19.17 -1.72 -10.79
N TYR A 26 18.98 -1.62 -9.49
CA TYR A 26 19.97 -1.37 -8.45
C TYR A 26 19.86 -2.48 -7.43
N SER A 27 20.97 -3.21 -7.21
CA SER A 27 21.06 -4.11 -6.06
C SER A 27 21.48 -3.34 -4.81
N ARG A 28 21.24 -3.91 -3.61
CA ARG A 28 21.72 -3.32 -2.34
C ARG A 28 23.24 -3.18 -2.32
N SER A 29 23.96 -4.10 -2.95
CA SER A 29 25.42 -4.03 -3.10
C SER A 29 25.86 -2.83 -3.93
N ASP A 30 25.10 -2.51 -4.99
CA ASP A 30 25.42 -1.36 -5.83
C ASP A 30 25.05 -0.04 -5.16
N MET A 31 23.96 0.00 -4.39
CA MET A 31 23.63 1.14 -3.52
C MET A 31 24.76 1.43 -2.52
N LEU A 32 25.35 0.39 -1.93
CA LEU A 32 26.51 0.54 -1.05
C LEU A 32 27.73 1.07 -1.79
N ARG A 33 28.01 0.59 -3.01
CA ARG A 33 29.09 1.11 -3.86
C ARG A 33 28.87 2.58 -4.22
N MET A 34 27.63 2.95 -4.55
CA MET A 34 27.23 4.32 -4.84
C MET A 34 27.46 5.22 -3.63
N ARG A 35 27.07 4.78 -2.43
CA ARG A 35 27.36 5.49 -1.18
C ARG A 35 28.86 5.68 -0.99
N ASN A 36 29.65 4.62 -1.13
CA ASN A 36 31.10 4.68 -0.93
C ASN A 36 31.77 5.62 -1.94
N PHE A 37 31.25 5.69 -3.18
CA PHE A 37 31.74 6.63 -4.19
C PHE A 37 31.41 8.10 -3.88
N LEU A 38 30.31 8.34 -3.15
CA LEU A 38 29.86 9.67 -2.76
C LEU A 38 30.55 10.21 -1.51
N MET A 39 31.29 9.36 -0.79
CA MET A 39 32.03 9.75 0.39
C MET A 39 32.99 10.91 0.13
N ASN A 40 32.95 11.93 1.00
CA ASN A 40 33.77 13.14 0.94
C ASN A 40 33.58 13.98 -0.35
N LYS A 41 32.44 13.83 -1.03
CA LYS A 41 32.06 14.68 -2.17
C LYS A 41 30.98 15.69 -1.77
N ILE A 42 31.00 16.83 -2.45
CA ILE A 42 29.93 17.83 -2.37
C ILE A 42 28.89 17.43 -3.41
N LEU A 43 27.63 17.43 -3.00
CA LEU A 43 26.50 17.21 -3.91
C LEU A 43 25.67 18.47 -4.05
N PHE A 44 25.10 18.65 -5.23
CA PHE A 44 24.14 19.70 -5.54
C PHE A 44 22.75 19.12 -5.82
N TYR A 45 21.72 19.93 -5.56
CA TYR A 45 20.33 19.61 -5.91
C TYR A 45 20.21 19.39 -7.43
N GLU A 46 19.52 18.31 -7.83
CA GLU A 46 19.37 17.84 -9.21
C GLU A 46 20.65 17.43 -9.94
N GLU A 47 21.76 17.28 -9.22
CA GLU A 47 22.98 16.76 -9.82
C GLU A 47 22.77 15.31 -10.29
N LYS A 48 23.21 15.03 -11.52
CA LYS A 48 23.22 13.69 -12.08
C LYS A 48 24.55 13.03 -11.76
N ILE A 49 24.50 11.96 -11.00
CA ILE A 49 25.68 11.20 -10.61
C ILE A 49 25.73 9.93 -11.45
N GLU A 50 26.90 9.66 -12.04
CA GLU A 50 27.16 8.45 -12.79
C GLU A 50 28.32 7.66 -12.18
N LEU A 51 28.08 6.38 -11.90
CA LEU A 51 29.10 5.44 -11.45
C LEU A 51 28.97 4.15 -12.26
N MET A 52 29.98 3.80 -13.07
CA MET A 52 30.00 2.52 -13.82
C MET A 52 28.69 2.25 -14.59
N LYS A 53 28.17 3.26 -15.31
CA LYS A 53 26.88 3.26 -16.06
C LYS A 53 25.60 3.25 -15.20
N MET A 54 25.72 3.25 -13.89
CA MET A 54 24.62 3.45 -12.95
C MET A 54 24.37 4.94 -12.80
N ARG A 55 23.12 5.37 -13.01
CA ARG A 55 22.73 6.78 -13.01
C ARG A 55 21.75 7.06 -11.89
N ALA A 56 22.08 8.02 -11.05
CA ALA A 56 21.18 8.53 -10.00
C ALA A 56 21.09 10.06 -10.08
N LYS A 57 19.94 10.60 -9.70
CA LYS A 57 19.69 12.03 -9.57
C LYS A 57 19.54 12.37 -8.09
N VAL A 58 20.14 13.47 -7.65
CA VAL A 58 19.90 14.02 -6.30
C VAL A 58 18.56 14.74 -6.29
N GLU A 59 17.65 14.33 -5.42
CA GLU A 59 16.30 14.93 -5.33
C GLU A 59 16.11 15.72 -4.03
N GLU A 60 16.52 15.16 -2.88
CA GLU A 60 16.43 15.91 -1.62
C GLU A 60 17.75 15.90 -0.85
N LEU A 61 18.07 17.04 -0.27
CA LEU A 61 19.23 17.26 0.57
C LEU A 61 18.75 17.93 1.84
N TRP A 62 19.01 17.31 2.98
CA TRP A 62 18.58 17.80 4.28
C TRP A 62 19.77 17.97 5.20
N CYS A 63 19.79 19.10 5.89
CA CYS A 63 20.74 19.41 6.94
C CYS A 63 19.99 19.72 8.24
N ASN A 64 20.46 19.16 9.35
CA ASN A 64 19.93 19.47 10.66
C ASN A 64 20.82 20.53 11.28
N ILE A 65 20.27 21.71 11.52
CA ILE A 65 20.96 22.82 12.16
C ILE A 65 20.41 22.97 13.58
N LYS A 66 21.31 23.04 14.55
CA LYS A 66 20.96 23.28 15.95
C LYS A 66 20.95 24.79 16.21
N ILE A 67 19.78 25.34 16.56
CA ILE A 67 19.60 26.74 16.95
C ILE A 67 18.98 26.72 18.34
N ASP A 68 19.61 27.39 19.31
CA ASP A 68 19.10 27.52 20.70
C ASP A 68 18.66 26.19 21.35
N ASP A 69 19.50 25.17 21.21
CA ASP A 69 19.25 23.79 21.69
C ASP A 69 18.13 22.98 21.01
N ILE A 70 17.48 23.54 19.98
CA ILE A 70 16.45 22.87 19.18
C ILE A 70 17.04 22.48 17.81
N TRP A 71 16.72 21.25 17.34
CA TRP A 71 17.12 20.77 16.02
C TRP A 71 16.08 21.16 14.98
N TYR A 72 16.52 21.89 13.95
CA TYR A 72 15.70 22.24 12.80
C TYR A 72 16.22 21.51 11.55
N ASN A 73 15.31 20.88 10.80
CA ASN A 73 15.62 20.24 9.53
C ASN A 73 15.38 21.23 8.40
N PHE A 74 16.44 21.60 7.69
CA PHE A 74 16.35 22.48 6.54
C PHE A 74 16.66 21.72 5.26
N ARG A 75 15.83 21.92 4.25
CA ARG A 75 16.16 21.51 2.89
C ARG A 75 17.22 22.45 2.34
N VAL A 76 18.33 21.89 1.90
CA VAL A 76 19.48 22.65 1.37
C VAL A 76 19.66 22.37 -0.12
N THR A 77 20.36 23.25 -0.82
CA THR A 77 20.64 23.10 -2.26
C THR A 77 21.98 22.41 -2.54
N CYS A 78 22.89 22.41 -1.58
CA CYS A 78 24.16 21.72 -1.67
C CYS A 78 24.69 21.34 -0.28
N GLY A 79 25.62 20.40 -0.23
CA GLY A 79 26.33 20.07 1.01
C GLY A 79 27.33 18.95 0.84
N LEU A 80 28.16 18.73 1.86
CA LEU A 80 29.22 17.73 1.87
C LEU A 80 28.71 16.39 2.43
N ILE A 81 29.04 15.30 1.74
CA ILE A 81 28.79 13.95 2.24
C ILE A 81 29.93 13.49 3.16
N THR A 82 29.58 13.15 4.40
CA THR A 82 30.47 12.57 5.42
C THR A 82 29.99 11.18 5.85
N ASP A 83 30.76 10.47 6.67
CA ASP A 83 30.41 9.11 7.14
C ASP A 83 29.10 9.07 7.96
N LYS A 84 28.74 10.20 8.56
CA LYS A 84 27.53 10.35 9.38
C LYS A 84 26.26 10.56 8.54
N THR A 85 26.40 10.88 7.25
CA THR A 85 25.25 11.11 6.37
C THR A 85 24.46 9.84 6.13
N ARG A 86 23.13 9.96 6.14
CA ARG A 86 22.22 8.88 5.76
C ARG A 86 21.78 9.07 4.32
N VAL A 87 22.18 8.15 3.44
CA VAL A 87 21.75 8.14 2.04
C VAL A 87 20.51 7.25 1.90
N SER A 88 19.40 7.83 1.43
CA SER A 88 18.21 7.10 0.99
C SER A 88 18.21 6.96 -0.52
N PHE A 89 17.70 5.83 -0.96
CA PHE A 89 17.61 5.43 -2.36
C PHE A 89 16.13 5.24 -2.68
N ARG A 90 15.62 5.98 -3.66
CA ARG A 90 14.23 5.91 -4.13
C ARG A 90 14.19 5.56 -5.61
N SER A 91 13.19 4.76 -5.96
CA SER A 91 12.95 4.38 -7.35
C SER A 91 11.80 5.19 -7.92
N SER A 92 12.01 5.80 -9.07
CA SER A 92 10.92 6.30 -9.93
C SER A 92 10.37 5.20 -10.84
N SER A 93 10.92 4.00 -10.80
CA SER A 93 10.55 2.86 -11.65
C SER A 93 10.37 1.60 -10.81
N ALA A 94 9.25 1.53 -10.10
CA ALA A 94 8.91 0.45 -9.18
C ALA A 94 7.74 -0.39 -9.67
N GLN A 95 7.65 -1.64 -9.19
CA GLN A 95 6.48 -2.49 -9.36
C GLN A 95 5.45 -2.16 -8.28
N VAL A 96 4.29 -1.64 -8.68
CA VAL A 96 3.23 -1.17 -7.78
C VAL A 96 2.01 -2.07 -7.91
N HIS A 97 1.60 -2.68 -6.81
CA HIS A 97 0.34 -3.42 -6.73
C HIS A 97 -0.68 -2.56 -5.98
N ILE A 98 -1.75 -2.17 -6.65
CA ILE A 98 -2.86 -1.41 -6.08
C ILE A 98 -4.02 -2.38 -5.89
N PHE A 99 -4.43 -2.55 -4.64
CA PHE A 99 -5.57 -3.34 -4.28
C PHE A 99 -6.71 -2.42 -3.85
N ILE A 100 -7.90 -2.61 -4.40
CA ILE A 100 -9.09 -1.80 -4.06
C ILE A 100 -10.11 -2.73 -3.41
N GLN A 101 -10.44 -2.43 -2.16
CA GLN A 101 -11.44 -3.18 -1.40
C GLN A 101 -12.84 -2.79 -1.87
N MET A 102 -13.59 -3.75 -2.40
CA MET A 102 -15.00 -3.60 -2.75
C MET A 102 -15.86 -4.13 -1.61
N SER A 103 -16.09 -3.34 -0.57
CA SER A 103 -17.00 -3.66 0.55
C SER A 103 -18.33 -2.91 0.45
N SER A 104 -19.31 -3.25 1.28
CA SER A 104 -20.64 -2.63 1.27
C SER A 104 -20.60 -1.10 1.37
N GLU A 105 -19.59 -0.53 2.04
CA GLU A 105 -19.45 0.92 2.19
C GLU A 105 -19.07 1.64 0.89
N MET A 106 -18.56 0.95 -0.15
CA MET A 106 -18.20 1.60 -1.42
C MET A 106 -19.39 2.26 -2.12
N TRP A 107 -20.61 1.74 -1.90
CA TRP A 107 -21.87 2.27 -2.41
C TRP A 107 -22.52 3.31 -1.49
N LEU A 108 -21.92 3.60 -0.34
CA LEU A 108 -22.41 4.63 0.57
C LEU A 108 -21.88 6.01 0.17
N PHE A 109 -22.65 7.04 0.55
CA PHE A 109 -22.22 8.42 0.43
C PHE A 109 -21.35 8.80 1.64
N ASP A 110 -20.26 9.51 1.35
CA ASP A 110 -19.44 10.20 2.34
C ASP A 110 -20.18 11.43 2.91
N ASN A 111 -19.63 12.02 3.96
CA ASN A 111 -20.15 13.23 4.60
C ASN A 111 -20.30 14.43 3.65
N TYR A 112 -19.52 14.43 2.56
CA TYR A 112 -19.57 15.45 1.49
C TYR A 112 -20.54 15.11 0.34
N GLY A 113 -21.30 14.01 0.44
CA GLY A 113 -22.29 13.62 -0.57
C GLY A 113 -21.71 12.98 -1.84
N GLN A 114 -20.45 12.54 -1.81
CA GLN A 114 -19.82 11.76 -2.89
C GLN A 114 -19.81 10.28 -2.52
N LEU A 115 -19.93 9.38 -3.51
CA LEU A 115 -19.78 7.95 -3.25
C LEU A 115 -18.32 7.63 -2.87
N TYR A 116 -18.12 6.71 -1.93
CA TYR A 116 -16.77 6.27 -1.55
C TYR A 116 -15.98 5.73 -2.75
N PHE A 117 -16.64 5.03 -3.67
CA PHE A 117 -16.02 4.57 -4.91
C PHE A 117 -15.52 5.72 -5.79
N GLU A 118 -16.34 6.75 -6.00
CA GLU A 118 -15.95 7.94 -6.77
C GLU A 118 -14.81 8.69 -6.08
N LYS A 119 -14.85 8.81 -4.75
CA LYS A 119 -13.76 9.39 -3.96
C LYS A 119 -12.45 8.62 -4.15
N ALA A 120 -12.49 7.29 -4.24
CA ALA A 120 -11.32 6.44 -4.49
C ALA A 120 -10.76 6.62 -5.91
N VAL A 121 -11.63 6.49 -6.92
CA VAL A 121 -11.21 6.44 -8.32
C VAL A 121 -10.99 7.83 -8.89
N ASP A 122 -12.01 8.69 -8.84
CA ASP A 122 -11.93 10.03 -9.42
C ASP A 122 -11.12 10.99 -8.54
N GLY A 123 -11.14 10.81 -7.22
CA GLY A 123 -10.34 11.59 -6.29
C GLY A 123 -8.91 11.07 -6.16
N TYR A 124 -8.74 9.98 -5.42
CA TYR A 124 -7.42 9.50 -5.01
C TYR A 124 -6.56 9.02 -6.19
N LEU A 125 -7.05 8.08 -7.00
CA LEU A 125 -6.26 7.51 -8.10
C LEU A 125 -5.92 8.56 -9.16
N SER A 126 -6.86 9.43 -9.55
CA SER A 126 -6.59 10.54 -10.47
C SER A 126 -5.49 11.47 -9.95
N HIS A 127 -5.52 11.81 -8.65
CA HIS A 127 -4.48 12.65 -8.06
C HIS A 127 -3.13 11.94 -8.02
N LEU A 128 -3.11 10.65 -7.68
CA LEU A 128 -1.90 9.82 -7.69
C LEU A 128 -1.26 9.77 -9.08
N PHE A 129 -2.04 9.48 -10.13
CA PHE A 129 -1.54 9.42 -11.50
C PHE A 129 -1.07 10.79 -12.01
N LYS A 130 -1.73 11.88 -11.61
CA LYS A 130 -1.27 13.24 -11.91
C LYS A 130 0.10 13.51 -11.29
N LEU A 131 0.30 13.16 -10.03
CA LEU A 131 1.59 13.31 -9.34
C LEU A 131 2.69 12.45 -9.97
N TRP A 132 2.38 11.23 -10.38
CA TRP A 132 3.33 10.38 -11.11
C TRP A 132 3.75 10.98 -12.45
N ARG A 133 2.82 11.60 -13.17
CA ARG A 133 3.12 12.32 -14.41
C ARG A 133 4.00 13.55 -14.18
N GLU A 134 3.71 14.33 -13.14
CA GLU A 134 4.51 15.51 -12.75
C GLU A 134 5.94 15.13 -12.35
N LYS A 135 6.09 14.03 -11.60
CA LYS A 135 7.39 13.49 -11.19
C LYS A 135 8.07 12.60 -12.24
N LYS A 136 7.44 12.41 -13.41
CA LYS A 136 7.92 11.56 -14.52
C LYS A 136 8.26 10.13 -14.07
N CYS A 137 7.45 9.55 -13.21
CA CYS A 137 7.62 8.18 -12.75
C CYS A 137 7.18 7.16 -13.81
N SER A 138 7.88 6.03 -13.89
CA SER A 138 7.59 4.91 -14.78
C SER A 138 7.33 3.64 -13.99
N HIS A 139 6.14 3.54 -13.39
CA HIS A 139 5.73 2.38 -12.60
C HIS A 139 5.07 1.29 -13.44
N ASP A 140 5.32 0.03 -13.08
CA ASP A 140 4.54 -1.11 -13.56
C ASP A 140 3.41 -1.35 -12.58
N VAL A 141 2.18 -1.12 -13.01
CA VAL A 141 1.01 -1.15 -12.12
C VAL A 141 0.19 -2.40 -12.36
N THR A 142 -0.20 -3.03 -11.27
CA THR A 142 -1.23 -4.07 -11.26
C THR A 142 -2.35 -3.60 -10.37
N ILE A 143 -3.58 -3.51 -10.91
CA ILE A 143 -4.77 -3.10 -10.15
C ILE A 143 -5.65 -4.33 -9.97
N THR A 144 -5.97 -4.65 -8.71
CA THR A 144 -6.80 -5.80 -8.36
C THR A 144 -7.91 -5.35 -7.41
N LEU A 145 -9.16 -5.55 -7.82
CA LEU A 145 -10.31 -5.42 -6.94
C LEU A 145 -10.42 -6.68 -6.10
N PHE A 146 -10.77 -6.53 -4.83
CA PHE A 146 -10.98 -7.66 -3.96
C PHE A 146 -12.20 -7.43 -3.06
N SER A 147 -12.92 -8.50 -2.79
CA SER A 147 -14.09 -8.48 -1.92
C SER A 147 -14.27 -9.82 -1.24
N ARG A 148 -15.13 -9.81 -0.23
CA ARG A 148 -15.62 -11.00 0.45
C ARG A 148 -17.14 -10.96 0.41
N THR A 149 -17.74 -12.02 -0.09
CA THR A 149 -19.20 -12.16 -0.08
C THR A 149 -19.61 -13.18 0.97
N PHE A 150 -20.69 -12.89 1.68
CA PHE A 150 -21.27 -13.80 2.66
C PHE A 150 -22.55 -14.41 2.10
N TYR A 151 -22.76 -15.68 2.44
CA TYR A 151 -23.95 -16.43 2.09
C TYR A 151 -24.74 -16.79 3.34
N ASP A 152 -26.05 -16.54 3.31
CA ASP A 152 -26.95 -17.01 4.35
C ASP A 152 -27.28 -18.50 4.09
N ALA A 153 -26.57 -19.39 4.79
CA ALA A 153 -26.78 -20.84 4.72
C ALA A 153 -26.57 -21.48 6.09
N LYS A 154 -27.32 -22.55 6.37
CA LYS A 154 -27.27 -23.24 7.69
C LYS A 154 -26.35 -24.45 7.70
N SER A 155 -26.02 -24.99 6.53
CA SER A 155 -25.16 -26.18 6.39
C SER A 155 -24.32 -26.11 5.11
N VAL A 156 -23.20 -26.82 5.09
CA VAL A 156 -22.35 -26.94 3.89
C VAL A 156 -23.07 -27.75 2.78
N ASP A 157 -23.96 -28.66 3.16
CA ASP A 157 -24.69 -29.54 2.22
C ASP A 157 -25.76 -28.83 1.39
N GLU A 158 -26.13 -27.64 1.83
CA GLU A 158 -27.00 -26.73 1.12
C GLU A 158 -26.35 -26.08 -0.11
N PHE A 159 -25.03 -26.21 -0.29
CA PHE A 159 -24.31 -25.66 -1.44
C PHE A 159 -24.08 -26.71 -2.54
N PRO A 160 -24.16 -26.32 -3.83
CA PRO A 160 -23.78 -27.18 -4.94
C PRO A 160 -22.33 -27.68 -4.80
N GLU A 161 -22.03 -28.89 -5.27
CA GLU A 161 -20.68 -29.49 -5.19
C GLU A 161 -19.60 -28.58 -5.80
N CYS A 162 -19.93 -27.86 -6.88
CA CYS A 162 -19.01 -26.92 -7.52
C CYS A 162 -18.67 -25.68 -6.68
N MET A 163 -19.50 -25.37 -5.67
CA MET A 163 -19.33 -24.21 -4.78
C MET A 163 -18.68 -24.60 -3.45
N LYS A 164 -18.85 -25.86 -3.02
CA LYS A 164 -18.26 -26.38 -1.76
C LYS A 164 -16.73 -26.27 -1.72
N GLU A 165 -16.04 -26.28 -2.86
CA GLU A 165 -14.58 -26.13 -2.92
C GLU A 165 -14.10 -24.70 -2.59
N TRP A 166 -14.93 -23.69 -2.82
CA TRP A 166 -14.55 -22.27 -2.75
C TRP A 166 -15.05 -21.60 -1.47
N ILE A 167 -16.12 -22.14 -0.87
CA ILE A 167 -16.71 -21.62 0.35
C ILE A 167 -15.81 -21.93 1.55
N ARG A 168 -15.60 -20.92 2.39
CA ARG A 168 -14.95 -21.05 3.69
C ARG A 168 -15.91 -20.67 4.82
N GLU A 169 -15.62 -21.17 6.00
CA GLU A 169 -16.37 -20.87 7.22
C GLU A 169 -15.52 -19.94 8.11
N ASP A 170 -16.11 -18.82 8.53
CA ASP A 170 -15.52 -17.89 9.48
C ASP A 170 -15.62 -18.46 10.92
N ASN A 171 -14.86 -17.92 11.86
CA ASN A 171 -14.85 -18.36 13.26
C ASN A 171 -16.23 -18.16 13.96
N ARG A 172 -17.13 -17.40 13.32
CA ARG A 172 -18.52 -17.15 13.72
C ARG A 172 -19.54 -18.10 13.07
N GLY A 173 -19.10 -19.08 12.28
CA GLY A 173 -19.97 -20.02 11.56
C GLY A 173 -20.67 -19.43 10.34
N ARG A 174 -20.15 -18.32 9.79
CA ARG A 174 -20.67 -17.68 8.57
C ARG A 174 -19.91 -18.21 7.36
N PHE A 175 -20.63 -18.55 6.28
CA PHE A 175 -20.02 -18.98 5.03
C PHE A 175 -19.67 -17.78 4.15
N TYR A 176 -18.44 -17.77 3.63
CA TYR A 176 -17.95 -16.71 2.77
C TYR A 176 -17.13 -17.21 1.59
N GLU A 177 -17.10 -16.41 0.52
CA GLU A 177 -16.26 -16.60 -0.67
C GLU A 177 -15.50 -15.30 -0.95
N ASP A 178 -14.19 -15.43 -1.19
CA ASP A 178 -13.29 -14.32 -1.49
C ASP A 178 -13.13 -14.17 -3.01
N PHE A 179 -13.45 -12.99 -3.54
CA PHE A 179 -13.35 -12.67 -4.96
C PHE A 179 -12.16 -11.74 -5.22
N TYR A 180 -11.40 -12.04 -6.28
CA TYR A 180 -10.27 -11.25 -6.75
C TYR A 180 -10.41 -10.99 -8.25
N TRP A 181 -10.53 -9.72 -8.63
CA TRP A 181 -10.65 -9.33 -10.03
C TRP A 181 -9.47 -8.44 -10.44
N VAL A 182 -8.61 -8.97 -11.30
CA VAL A 182 -7.50 -8.21 -11.89
C VAL A 182 -8.03 -7.35 -13.04
N VAL A 183 -7.95 -6.03 -12.88
CA VAL A 183 -8.40 -5.06 -13.89
C VAL A 183 -7.26 -4.70 -14.84
N VAL A 184 -6.07 -4.52 -14.27
CA VAL A 184 -4.84 -4.21 -15.00
C VAL A 184 -3.75 -5.12 -14.50
N GLN A 185 -3.01 -5.74 -15.41
CA GLN A 185 -1.90 -6.62 -15.08
C GLN A 185 -0.61 -6.10 -15.72
N ASN A 186 0.34 -5.72 -14.88
CA ASN A 186 1.69 -5.31 -15.25
C ASN A 186 1.74 -4.35 -16.45
N ASP A 187 0.93 -3.29 -16.38
CA ASP A 187 0.85 -2.29 -17.44
C ASP A 187 1.65 -1.04 -17.09
N ARG A 188 2.22 -0.41 -18.11
CA ARG A 188 3.06 0.79 -18.01
C ARG A 188 2.46 1.85 -18.93
N ASN A 189 1.46 2.57 -18.42
CA ASN A 189 0.79 3.63 -19.15
C ASN A 189 1.20 5.01 -18.61
N GLU A 190 1.37 5.96 -19.53
CA GLU A 190 1.48 7.39 -19.18
C GLU A 190 0.09 8.01 -18.93
N ASP A 191 -0.94 7.47 -19.58
CA ASP A 191 -2.33 7.91 -19.45
C ASP A 191 -3.21 6.81 -18.83
N TRP A 192 -3.63 7.05 -17.59
CA TRP A 192 -4.47 6.14 -16.79
C TRP A 192 -5.98 6.42 -16.96
N SER A 193 -6.37 7.36 -17.82
CA SER A 193 -7.77 7.73 -18.04
C SER A 193 -8.61 6.54 -18.52
N LYS A 194 -8.03 5.66 -19.36
CA LYS A 194 -8.70 4.43 -19.83
C LYS A 194 -8.98 3.46 -18.68
N THR A 195 -8.00 3.27 -17.80
CA THR A 195 -8.12 2.40 -16.62
C THR A 195 -9.21 2.90 -15.68
N ILE A 196 -9.31 4.22 -15.46
CA ILE A 196 -10.38 4.85 -14.70
C ILE A 196 -11.76 4.57 -15.34
N GLY A 197 -11.85 4.70 -16.67
CA GLY A 197 -13.07 4.34 -17.41
C GLY A 197 -13.47 2.88 -17.23
N SER A 198 -12.51 1.96 -17.37
CA SER A 198 -12.74 0.52 -17.14
C SER A 198 -13.19 0.21 -15.72
N LEU A 199 -12.59 0.84 -14.71
CA LEU A 199 -13.00 0.69 -13.31
C LEU A 199 -14.45 1.13 -13.09
N LYS A 200 -14.89 2.22 -13.72
CA LYS A 200 -16.29 2.68 -13.64
C LYS A 200 -17.26 1.69 -14.28
N THR A 201 -16.91 1.15 -15.45
CA THR A 201 -17.74 0.12 -16.11
C THR A 201 -17.85 -1.13 -15.23
N ILE A 202 -16.75 -1.56 -14.61
CA ILE A 202 -16.72 -2.68 -13.68
C ILE A 202 -17.59 -2.40 -12.45
N PHE A 203 -17.53 -1.19 -11.89
CA PHE A 203 -18.36 -0.82 -10.75
C PHE A 203 -19.86 -0.90 -11.06
N SER A 204 -20.29 -0.47 -12.25
CA SER A 204 -21.69 -0.57 -12.67
C SER A 204 -22.16 -2.02 -12.92
N THR A 205 -21.23 -2.93 -13.22
CA THR A 205 -21.53 -4.35 -13.52
C THR A 205 -21.27 -5.28 -12.32
N TYR A 206 -20.64 -4.76 -11.26
CA TYR A 206 -20.17 -5.53 -10.11
C TYR A 206 -21.27 -6.35 -9.43
N ASP A 207 -22.46 -5.78 -9.23
CA ASP A 207 -23.55 -6.49 -8.56
C ASP A 207 -23.98 -7.74 -9.35
N ASN A 208 -24.04 -7.63 -10.68
CA ASN A 208 -24.37 -8.76 -11.55
C ASN A 208 -23.24 -9.79 -11.61
N ASP A 209 -21.99 -9.34 -11.71
CA ASP A 209 -20.86 -10.22 -11.94
C ASP A 209 -20.40 -10.95 -10.68
N VAL A 210 -20.59 -10.36 -9.49
CA VAL A 210 -20.08 -10.90 -8.22
C VAL A 210 -21.19 -11.42 -7.31
N LEU A 211 -22.25 -10.64 -7.08
CA LEU A 211 -23.35 -11.08 -6.20
C LEU A 211 -24.23 -12.11 -6.91
N HIS A 212 -24.54 -11.88 -8.19
CA HIS A 212 -25.36 -12.79 -8.99
C HIS A 212 -24.55 -13.87 -9.72
N PHE A 213 -23.23 -14.01 -9.42
CA PHE A 213 -22.34 -14.98 -10.07
C PHE A 213 -22.86 -16.43 -10.04
N HIS A 214 -23.52 -16.82 -8.94
CA HIS A 214 -24.07 -18.16 -8.76
C HIS A 214 -25.59 -18.26 -9.00
N GLU A 215 -26.28 -17.16 -9.34
CA GLU A 215 -27.72 -17.21 -9.62
C GLU A 215 -28.04 -17.99 -10.89
N ASP A 216 -27.17 -17.89 -11.90
CA ASP A 216 -27.23 -18.68 -13.13
C ASP A 216 -27.11 -20.20 -12.87
N LYS A 217 -26.63 -20.61 -11.68
CA LYS A 217 -26.45 -22.01 -11.27
C LYS A 217 -27.55 -22.55 -10.36
N GLN A 218 -28.76 -21.96 -10.41
CA GLN A 218 -29.98 -22.42 -9.72
C GLN A 218 -30.02 -22.24 -8.20
N LEU A 219 -29.22 -21.33 -7.63
CA LEU A 219 -29.29 -21.01 -6.20
C LEU A 219 -29.42 -19.50 -6.01
N SER A 220 -30.65 -18.97 -6.06
CA SER A 220 -30.93 -17.59 -5.64
C SER A 220 -30.98 -17.56 -4.11
N ARG A 221 -29.80 -17.46 -3.48
CA ARG A 221 -29.69 -17.09 -2.06
C ARG A 221 -29.28 -15.63 -1.99
N ALA A 222 -29.74 -14.96 -0.92
CA ALA A 222 -29.30 -13.62 -0.61
C ALA A 222 -27.81 -13.63 -0.26
N SER A 223 -26.97 -13.26 -1.21
CA SER A 223 -25.57 -12.92 -0.98
C SER A 223 -25.46 -11.45 -0.61
N PHE A 224 -24.67 -11.14 0.40
CA PHE A 224 -24.36 -9.76 0.74
C PHE A 224 -22.85 -9.56 0.80
N ASN A 225 -22.41 -8.37 0.41
CA ASN A 225 -21.01 -8.00 0.44
C ASN A 225 -20.54 -7.78 1.89
N SER A 226 -19.28 -8.07 2.18
CA SER A 226 -18.70 -7.84 3.49
C SER A 226 -18.65 -6.34 3.81
N THR A 227 -18.65 -6.01 5.10
CA THR A 227 -18.22 -4.69 5.56
C THR A 227 -16.71 -4.53 5.38
N SER A 228 -16.21 -3.31 5.49
CA SER A 228 -14.80 -3.02 5.36
C SER A 228 -13.98 -3.73 6.45
N SER A 229 -14.53 -3.84 7.66
CA SER A 229 -13.89 -4.50 8.81
C SER A 229 -13.72 -6.01 8.62
N ASP A 230 -14.69 -6.69 8.02
CA ASP A 230 -14.66 -8.14 7.79
C ASP A 230 -13.89 -8.52 6.49
N GLY A 231 -13.17 -7.58 5.89
CA GLY A 231 -12.47 -7.74 4.61
C GLY A 231 -11.23 -8.65 4.67
N ASN A 232 -10.93 -9.27 3.52
CA ASN A 232 -9.79 -10.14 3.26
C ASN A 232 -8.45 -9.39 3.04
N VAL A 233 -8.18 -8.37 3.87
CA VAL A 233 -7.00 -7.49 3.71
C VAL A 233 -5.68 -8.22 3.94
N LEU A 234 -5.61 -9.13 4.92
CA LEU A 234 -4.38 -9.88 5.22
C LEU A 234 -4.06 -10.90 4.12
N GLU A 235 -5.08 -11.49 3.52
CA GLU A 235 -4.99 -12.43 2.41
C GLU A 235 -4.44 -11.72 1.17
N VAL A 236 -4.95 -10.50 0.88
CA VAL A 236 -4.43 -9.63 -0.18
C VAL A 236 -2.97 -9.26 0.04
N ILE A 237 -2.59 -8.87 1.27
CA ILE A 237 -1.19 -8.59 1.60
C ILE A 237 -0.34 -9.83 1.32
N ASN A 238 -0.77 -11.01 1.77
CA ASN A 238 -0.04 -12.25 1.52
C ASN A 238 0.04 -12.61 0.03
N MET A 239 -0.98 -12.31 -0.75
CA MET A 239 -0.95 -12.46 -2.20
C MET A 239 0.15 -11.58 -2.83
N ALA A 240 0.25 -10.32 -2.41
CA ALA A 240 1.33 -9.42 -2.83
C ALA A 240 2.71 -9.93 -2.38
N LEU A 241 2.83 -10.35 -1.12
CA LEU A 241 4.08 -10.88 -0.57
C LEU A 241 4.54 -12.15 -1.31
N ASN A 242 3.62 -13.02 -1.74
CA ASN A 242 3.93 -14.20 -2.56
C ASN A 242 4.58 -13.82 -3.90
N VAL A 243 4.08 -12.78 -4.56
CA VAL A 243 4.67 -12.25 -5.80
C VAL A 243 6.06 -11.67 -5.50
N TYR A 244 6.19 -10.96 -4.38
CA TYR A 244 7.44 -10.32 -4.00
C TYR A 244 8.54 -11.29 -3.60
N GLU A 245 8.21 -12.44 -3.02
CA GLU A 245 9.17 -13.46 -2.61
C GLU A 245 9.90 -14.08 -3.82
N LYS A 246 9.17 -14.29 -4.93
CA LYS A 246 9.69 -14.95 -6.15
C LYS A 246 10.41 -14.00 -7.12
N PHE A 247 10.92 -12.88 -6.63
CA PHE A 247 11.56 -11.85 -7.46
C PHE A 247 12.86 -12.26 -8.16
N TYR A 248 13.43 -13.40 -7.75
CA TYR A 248 14.66 -13.93 -8.33
C TYR A 248 14.41 -14.77 -9.59
N MET A 249 13.18 -15.24 -9.83
CA MET A 249 12.89 -16.10 -10.98
C MET A 249 12.89 -15.29 -12.28
N ASP A 250 12.20 -14.14 -12.30
CA ASP A 250 12.09 -13.27 -13.49
C ASP A 250 12.39 -11.81 -13.12
N ARG A 251 13.67 -11.53 -12.89
CA ARG A 251 14.11 -10.20 -12.48
C ARG A 251 14.10 -9.24 -13.67
N SER A 252 13.34 -8.15 -13.55
CA SER A 252 13.41 -7.03 -14.49
C SER A 252 14.70 -6.21 -14.32
N PHE A 253 15.33 -5.83 -15.43
CA PHE A 253 16.54 -5.00 -15.43
C PHE A 253 16.27 -3.49 -15.34
N GLU A 254 15.03 -3.08 -15.56
CA GLU A 254 14.64 -1.67 -15.60
C GLU A 254 14.02 -1.19 -14.28
N ARG A 255 13.63 -2.09 -13.39
CA ARG A 255 12.78 -1.76 -12.24
C ARG A 255 13.39 -2.15 -10.92
N THR A 256 13.08 -1.36 -9.93
CA THR A 256 13.66 -1.44 -8.60
C THR A 256 12.64 -0.99 -7.59
N GLY A 257 12.52 -1.73 -6.50
CA GLY A 257 11.50 -1.48 -5.50
C GLY A 257 10.17 -2.14 -5.87
N LYS A 258 9.45 -2.49 -4.81
CA LYS A 258 8.12 -3.07 -4.86
C LYS A 258 7.28 -2.37 -3.81
N MET A 259 6.05 -2.07 -4.16
CA MET A 259 5.13 -1.35 -3.30
C MET A 259 3.75 -1.95 -3.44
N SER A 260 3.14 -2.29 -2.31
CA SER A 260 1.74 -2.71 -2.25
C SER A 260 0.94 -1.61 -1.58
N MET A 261 -0.10 -1.15 -2.27
CA MET A 261 -1.03 -0.14 -1.82
C MET A 261 -2.41 -0.77 -1.70
N ILE A 262 -3.08 -0.54 -0.59
CA ILE A 262 -4.42 -1.08 -0.32
C ILE A 262 -5.35 0.09 -0.06
N ILE A 263 -6.36 0.24 -0.89
CA ILE A 263 -7.38 1.28 -0.78
C ILE A 263 -8.62 0.65 -0.16
N THR A 264 -9.07 1.20 0.96
CA THR A 264 -10.20 0.71 1.74
C THR A 264 -11.20 1.83 2.03
N PRO A 265 -12.52 1.59 1.96
CA PRO A 265 -13.51 2.60 2.35
C PRO A 265 -13.61 2.77 3.87
N GLY A 266 -13.12 1.81 4.66
CA GLY A 266 -13.22 1.86 6.11
C GLY A 266 -12.22 2.79 6.79
N VAL A 267 -12.30 2.79 8.13
CA VAL A 267 -11.51 3.63 9.03
C VAL A 267 -10.21 2.96 9.53
N GLY A 268 -9.84 1.81 8.96
CA GLY A 268 -8.61 1.09 9.32
C GLY A 268 -8.74 0.14 10.51
N VAL A 269 -9.96 -0.34 10.79
CA VAL A 269 -10.24 -1.42 11.74
C VAL A 269 -10.54 -2.69 10.96
N PHE A 270 -9.90 -3.80 11.29
CA PHE A 270 -10.11 -5.08 10.61
C PHE A 270 -10.26 -6.24 11.60
N ASP A 271 -11.18 -7.14 11.30
CA ASP A 271 -11.39 -8.41 12.00
C ASP A 271 -10.50 -9.47 11.37
N VAL A 272 -9.56 -10.01 12.15
CA VAL A 272 -8.52 -10.89 11.60
C VAL A 272 -8.31 -12.13 12.45
N ASN A 273 -7.88 -13.21 11.81
CA ASN A 273 -7.41 -14.41 12.49
C ASN A 273 -5.98 -14.19 13.02
N ARG A 274 -5.74 -14.60 14.28
CA ARG A 274 -4.46 -14.50 14.97
C ARG A 274 -3.31 -15.22 14.23
N GLU A 275 -3.58 -16.39 13.69
CA GLU A 275 -2.56 -17.20 13.01
C GLU A 275 -2.09 -16.52 11.71
N LEU A 276 -3.04 -16.08 10.89
CA LEU A 276 -2.77 -15.37 9.65
C LEU A 276 -2.02 -14.07 9.91
N MET A 277 -2.45 -13.28 10.92
CA MET A 277 -1.79 -12.04 11.31
C MET A 277 -0.31 -12.26 11.66
N ASN A 278 0.02 -13.31 12.42
CA ASN A 278 1.40 -13.61 12.80
C ASN A 278 2.27 -13.98 11.59
N ILE A 279 1.74 -14.79 10.68
CA ILE A 279 2.43 -15.16 9.43
C ILE A 279 2.66 -13.92 8.58
N THR A 280 1.63 -13.10 8.35
CA THR A 280 1.74 -11.87 7.55
C THR A 280 2.77 -10.92 8.16
N LYS A 281 2.78 -10.76 9.49
CA LYS A 281 3.75 -9.92 10.19
C LYS A 281 5.18 -10.40 9.96
N GLN A 282 5.46 -11.70 10.13
CA GLN A 282 6.79 -12.26 9.90
C GLN A 282 7.24 -12.03 8.46
N ARG A 283 6.39 -12.41 7.49
CA ARG A 283 6.70 -12.27 6.06
C ARG A 283 6.90 -10.82 5.62
N SER A 284 6.09 -9.90 6.15
CA SER A 284 6.22 -8.47 5.88
C SER A 284 7.56 -7.92 6.36
N ILE A 285 7.99 -8.31 7.57
CA ILE A 285 9.28 -7.89 8.14
C ILE A 285 10.45 -8.50 7.35
N ASP A 286 10.37 -9.78 6.98
CA ASP A 286 11.45 -10.49 6.29
C ASP A 286 11.67 -9.96 4.87
N ILE A 287 10.58 -9.71 4.13
CA ILE A 287 10.65 -9.13 2.78
C ILE A 287 11.04 -7.65 2.87
N GLY A 288 10.61 -6.96 3.95
CA GLY A 288 10.81 -5.53 4.12
C GLY A 288 10.07 -4.71 3.05
N SER A 289 8.92 -5.21 2.58
CA SER A 289 8.07 -4.50 1.63
C SER A 289 7.13 -3.57 2.39
N SER A 290 7.09 -2.30 1.98
CA SER A 290 6.11 -1.35 2.50
C SER A 290 4.71 -1.72 2.01
N CYS A 291 3.78 -1.84 2.95
CA CYS A 291 2.35 -1.91 2.69
C CYS A 291 1.73 -0.60 3.13
N ASP A 292 1.16 0.14 2.17
CA ASP A 292 0.51 1.40 2.43
C ASP A 292 -1.01 1.20 2.37
N LEU A 293 -1.65 1.33 3.52
CA LEU A 293 -3.10 1.28 3.67
C LEU A 293 -3.67 2.69 3.59
N ILE A 294 -4.65 2.87 2.72
CA ILE A 294 -5.25 4.15 2.39
C ILE A 294 -6.74 4.07 2.70
N CYS A 295 -7.12 4.75 3.77
CA CYS A 295 -8.50 4.84 4.21
C CYS A 295 -9.19 6.04 3.57
N LEU A 296 -10.37 5.79 2.99
CA LEU A 296 -11.24 6.83 2.44
C LEU A 296 -12.21 7.38 3.49
N GLY A 297 -12.52 6.59 4.52
CA GLY A 297 -13.32 7.00 5.67
C GLY A 297 -12.61 8.03 6.53
N GLU A 298 -13.36 8.69 7.41
CA GLU A 298 -12.81 9.68 8.33
C GLU A 298 -11.88 9.04 9.38
N ARG A 299 -10.91 9.84 9.84
CA ARG A 299 -9.99 9.40 10.86
C ARG A 299 -10.72 9.25 12.20
N PRO A 300 -10.68 8.06 12.84
CA PRO A 300 -11.31 7.87 14.13
C PRO A 300 -10.50 8.53 15.26
N LEU A 301 -11.14 8.68 16.42
CA LEU A 301 -10.54 9.30 17.62
C LEU A 301 -9.58 8.37 18.38
N PHE A 302 -9.55 7.08 18.04
CA PHE A 302 -8.68 6.07 18.66
C PHE A 302 -7.48 5.72 17.76
N ALA A 303 -6.53 4.97 18.31
CA ALA A 303 -5.32 4.57 17.61
C ALA A 303 -5.61 3.52 16.52
N VAL A 304 -5.12 3.79 15.32
CA VAL A 304 -5.31 3.02 14.09
C VAL A 304 -3.98 2.96 13.34
N PRO A 305 -3.69 1.89 12.56
CA PRO A 305 -4.56 0.75 12.22
C PRO A 305 -4.82 -0.18 13.41
N LEU A 306 -6.01 -0.79 13.46
CA LEU A 306 -6.41 -1.68 14.57
C LEU A 306 -6.88 -3.02 14.03
N PHE A 307 -6.29 -4.09 14.55
CA PHE A 307 -6.72 -5.46 14.29
C PHE A 307 -7.48 -5.99 15.50
N ARG A 308 -8.76 -6.29 15.32
CA ARG A 308 -9.57 -7.04 16.28
C ARG A 308 -9.40 -8.52 15.97
N ILE A 309 -8.90 -9.28 16.95
CA ILE A 309 -8.63 -10.69 16.76
C ILE A 309 -9.92 -11.46 17.02
N ASN A 310 -10.45 -12.11 15.98
CA ASN A 310 -11.56 -13.04 16.16
C ASN A 310 -11.06 -14.22 17.00
N GLN A 311 -11.58 -14.36 18.21
CA GLN A 311 -11.32 -15.54 19.03
C GLN A 311 -12.23 -16.69 18.58
N ASP A 312 -11.72 -17.92 18.65
CA ASP A 312 -12.51 -19.13 18.44
C ASP A 312 -13.54 -19.27 19.56
N HIS A 313 -14.71 -18.64 19.41
CA HIS A 313 -15.84 -18.78 20.34
C HIS A 313 -16.28 -20.24 20.53
N ILE A 314 -15.89 -21.13 19.60
CA ILE A 314 -16.14 -22.58 19.64
C ILE A 314 -15.43 -23.26 20.82
N ARG A 315 -14.26 -22.78 21.26
CA ARG A 315 -13.49 -23.46 22.32
C ARG A 315 -13.88 -23.04 23.74
N TYR A 316 -14.46 -21.86 23.96
CA TYR A 316 -14.79 -21.36 25.30
C TYR A 316 -16.08 -20.52 25.32
N PRO A 317 -17.27 -21.15 25.40
CA PRO A 317 -18.56 -20.44 25.35
C PRO A 317 -18.91 -19.59 26.58
N HIS A 318 -18.16 -19.72 27.68
CA HIS A 318 -18.53 -19.19 29.00
C HIS A 318 -17.61 -18.10 29.55
N LEU A 319 -16.54 -17.75 28.84
CA LEU A 319 -15.69 -16.64 29.23
C LEU A 319 -16.03 -15.45 28.33
N LEU A 320 -16.59 -14.40 28.91
CA LEU A 320 -16.58 -13.05 28.34
C LEU A 320 -15.10 -12.60 28.31
N VAL A 321 -14.31 -13.19 27.42
CA VAL A 321 -12.94 -12.76 27.18
C VAL A 321 -13.05 -11.46 26.42
N GLU A 322 -12.43 -10.41 26.95
CA GLU A 322 -12.34 -9.12 26.27
C GLU A 322 -11.77 -9.32 24.85
N ASP A 323 -12.31 -8.58 23.89
CA ASP A 323 -11.79 -8.61 22.51
C ASP A 323 -10.29 -8.29 22.52
N ASP A 324 -9.49 -9.21 21.96
CA ASP A 324 -8.05 -9.00 21.81
C ASP A 324 -7.79 -8.01 20.67
N TYR A 325 -7.15 -6.87 20.98
CA TYR A 325 -6.77 -5.86 20.00
C TYR A 325 -5.26 -5.82 19.77
N ASN A 326 -4.84 -5.60 18.52
CA ASN A 326 -3.44 -5.46 18.14
C ASN A 326 -3.24 -4.30 17.15
N ILE A 327 -2.16 -3.54 17.33
CA ILE A 327 -1.79 -2.41 16.44
C ILE A 327 -0.57 -2.83 15.60
N PRO A 328 -0.70 -2.99 14.27
CA PRO A 328 0.42 -3.37 13.42
C PRO A 328 1.34 -2.15 13.13
N HIS A 329 2.50 -2.12 13.76
CA HIS A 329 3.52 -1.07 13.51
C HIS A 329 4.25 -1.20 12.16
N TRP A 330 4.06 -2.30 11.44
CA TRP A 330 4.68 -2.57 10.14
C TRP A 330 3.84 -2.07 8.96
N LEU A 331 2.60 -1.62 9.21
CA LEU A 331 1.67 -1.13 8.20
C LEU A 331 1.63 0.40 8.26
N ASN A 332 1.83 1.07 7.12
CA ASN A 332 1.64 2.52 7.04
C ASN A 332 0.17 2.80 6.78
N LEU A 333 -0.44 3.65 7.58
CA LEU A 333 -1.83 4.08 7.40
C LEU A 333 -1.87 5.56 7.01
N SER A 334 -2.61 5.84 5.95
CA SER A 334 -2.88 7.21 5.48
C SER A 334 -4.38 7.40 5.24
N TYR A 335 -4.84 8.62 5.39
CA TYR A 335 -6.24 9.01 5.17
C TYR A 335 -6.33 9.93 3.97
N TYR A 336 -7.31 9.68 3.11
CA TYR A 336 -7.59 10.53 1.96
C TYR A 336 -8.79 11.43 2.22
N ASN A 337 -8.52 12.74 2.29
CA ASN A 337 -9.55 13.76 2.31
C ASN A 337 -9.64 14.42 0.93
N SER A 338 -10.87 14.55 0.41
CA SER A 338 -11.13 15.37 -0.75
C SER A 338 -10.94 16.84 -0.38
N ASN A 339 -10.34 17.63 -1.27
CA ASN A 339 -10.06 19.06 -1.06
C ASN A 339 -11.32 19.94 -1.07
N ILE A 340 -12.49 19.40 -0.73
CA ILE A 340 -13.70 20.19 -0.51
C ILE A 340 -13.57 20.78 0.90
N GLN A 341 -12.62 21.71 1.05
CA GLN A 341 -12.59 22.60 2.19
C GLN A 341 -13.86 23.44 2.10
N ILE A 342 -14.84 23.12 2.94
CA ILE A 342 -15.93 24.02 3.24
C ILE A 342 -15.27 25.18 4.00
N GLU A 343 -14.92 26.23 3.28
CA GLU A 343 -14.74 27.56 3.89
C GLU A 343 -16.11 27.94 4.46
N CYS A 344 -16.28 27.78 5.78
CA CYS A 344 -17.38 28.37 6.53
C CYS A 344 -17.04 29.80 6.92
#